data_AF-C9LVV1-F1
#
_entry.id   AF-C9LVV1-F1
#
_cell.length_a   1.000
_cell.length_b   1.000
_cell.length_c   1.000
_cell.angle_alpha   90.00
_cell.angle_beta   90.00
_cell.angle_gamma   90.00
#
_symmetry.space_group_name_H-M   'P 1'
#
loop_
_entity.id
_entity.type
_entity.pdbx_description
1 polymer ?
#
loop_
_entity_poly.entity_id
_entity_poly.type
_entity_poly.pdbx_seq_one_letter_code
_entity_poly.pdbx_strand_id
1 'polypeptide(L)'
;MVFLDISTSNLAIAELLVHDERELTVVTNMIDILSILAQNPKIRVVFVGGVINKSRDGFWGGMTLDLISRLKPDIAFVGAVGVDVKENSVSTYDIEDGINKAAIIRVSKRAYVVAEARKLSSDGNYNYVTLDTLSGLITDSRPAADICQTAEDYGVDIILPQID
;
A
#
# COMPACT_ATOMS: atom_id res chain seq x y z
N MET A 1 -8.32 -6.52 10.32
CA MET A 1 -8.49 -5.20 9.66
C MET A 1 -7.41 -5.03 8.62
N VAL A 2 -7.79 -4.74 7.38
CA VAL A 2 -6.87 -4.55 6.25
C VAL A 2 -6.87 -3.07 5.86
N PHE A 3 -5.70 -2.46 5.64
CA PHE A 3 -5.60 -1.10 5.11
C PHE A 3 -5.24 -1.14 3.62
N LEU A 4 -6.01 -0.45 2.79
CA LEU A 4 -5.72 -0.21 1.38
C LEU A 4 -5.45 1.29 1.17
N ASP A 5 -4.19 1.65 0.91
CA ASP A 5 -3.81 3.04 0.61
C ASP A 5 -4.30 3.53 -0.75
N ILE A 6 -4.05 4.81 -1.03
CA ILE A 6 -4.16 5.38 -2.37
C ILE A 6 -3.12 4.78 -3.33
N SER A 7 -3.59 3.88 -4.19
CA SER A 7 -2.85 3.40 -5.36
C SER A 7 -3.73 2.60 -6.31
N THR A 8 -3.34 2.57 -7.60
CA THR A 8 -4.04 1.77 -8.62
C THR A 8 -3.91 0.27 -8.37
N SER A 9 -2.79 -0.19 -7.79
CA SER A 9 -2.62 -1.59 -7.38
C SER A 9 -3.60 -1.98 -6.26
N ASN A 10 -3.83 -1.09 -5.29
CA ASN A 10 -4.81 -1.33 -4.24
C ASN A 10 -6.26 -1.25 -4.74
N LEU A 11 -6.51 -0.45 -5.78
CA LEU A 11 -7.80 -0.44 -6.47
C LEU A 11 -8.10 -1.81 -7.08
N ALA A 12 -7.13 -2.43 -7.76
CA ALA A 12 -7.27 -3.79 -8.29
C ALA A 12 -7.50 -4.83 -7.17
N ILE A 13 -6.86 -4.68 -6.01
CA ILE A 13 -7.14 -5.52 -4.83
C ILE A 13 -8.60 -5.33 -4.37
N ALA A 14 -9.11 -4.11 -4.36
CA ALA A 14 -10.49 -3.82 -3.97
C ALA A 14 -11.50 -4.45 -4.95
N GLU A 15 -11.22 -4.42 -6.25
CA GLU A 15 -12.04 -5.06 -7.29
C GLU A 15 -12.12 -6.58 -7.12
N LEU A 16 -11.06 -7.22 -6.60
CA LEU A 16 -11.11 -8.64 -6.25
C LEU A 16 -11.86 -8.87 -4.93
N LEU A 17 -11.58 -8.06 -3.92
CA LEU A 17 -12.16 -8.20 -2.58
C LEU A 17 -13.68 -7.96 -2.56
N VAL A 18 -14.23 -7.13 -3.45
CA VAL A 18 -15.67 -6.88 -3.47
C VAL A 18 -16.50 -8.15 -3.73
N HIS A 19 -15.90 -9.19 -4.30
CA HIS A 19 -16.54 -10.49 -4.54
C HIS A 19 -16.26 -11.52 -3.44
N ASP A 20 -15.53 -11.14 -2.39
CA ASP A 20 -15.17 -12.04 -1.29
C ASP A 20 -16.34 -12.23 -0.30
N GLU A 21 -16.51 -13.46 0.17
CA GLU A 21 -17.59 -13.84 1.09
C GLU A 21 -17.19 -13.77 2.57
N ARG A 22 -15.91 -13.50 2.88
CA ARG A 22 -15.40 -13.39 4.25
C ARG A 22 -15.85 -12.08 4.87
N GLU A 23 -16.11 -12.11 6.18
CA GLU A 23 -16.37 -10.90 6.95
C GLU A 23 -15.06 -10.15 7.22
N LEU A 24 -14.91 -8.99 6.59
CA LEU A 24 -13.69 -8.18 6.65
C LEU A 24 -14.00 -6.77 7.15
N THR A 25 -13.03 -6.17 7.84
CA THR A 25 -12.99 -4.70 7.99
C THR A 25 -11.85 -4.18 7.12
N VAL A 26 -12.19 -3.34 6.15
CA VAL A 26 -11.22 -2.67 5.28
C VAL A 26 -11.20 -1.18 5.61
N VAL A 27 -9.99 -0.62 5.78
CA VAL A 27 -9.75 0.81 5.92
C VAL A 27 -9.16 1.33 4.64
N THR A 28 -9.59 2.50 4.16
CA THR A 28 -8.97 3.17 3.03
C THR A 28 -9.06 4.69 3.14
N ASN A 29 -8.11 5.39 2.54
CA ASN A 29 -8.15 6.83 2.30
C ASN A 29 -8.39 7.19 0.82
N MET A 30 -8.83 6.24 -0.02
CA MET A 30 -9.15 6.44 -1.45
C MET A 30 -10.65 6.28 -1.72
N ILE A 31 -11.23 7.23 -2.44
CA ILE A 31 -12.69 7.30 -2.70
C ILE A 31 -13.15 6.12 -3.56
N ASP A 32 -12.37 5.73 -4.56
CA ASP A 32 -12.74 4.65 -5.47
C ASP A 32 -12.82 3.31 -4.74
N ILE A 33 -11.83 3.02 -3.89
CA ILE A 33 -11.82 1.82 -3.05
C ILE A 33 -13.01 1.81 -2.08
N LEU A 34 -13.32 2.94 -1.46
CA LEU A 34 -14.51 3.09 -0.63
C LEU A 34 -15.78 2.75 -1.43
N SER A 35 -15.92 3.32 -2.62
CA SER A 35 -17.11 3.19 -3.47
C SER A 35 -17.32 1.76 -3.97
N ILE A 36 -16.25 1.04 -4.28
CA ILE A 36 -16.29 -0.36 -4.68
C ILE A 36 -16.70 -1.23 -3.50
N LEU A 37 -15.96 -1.15 -2.40
CA LEU A 37 -16.13 -2.08 -1.28
C LEU A 37 -17.42 -1.85 -0.49
N ALA A 38 -17.98 -0.63 -0.50
CA ALA A 38 -19.26 -0.33 0.12
C ALA A 38 -20.44 -1.11 -0.50
N GLN A 39 -20.26 -1.71 -1.68
CA GLN A 39 -21.28 -2.53 -2.35
C GLN A 39 -21.35 -3.95 -1.76
N ASN A 40 -20.31 -4.42 -1.05
CA ASN A 40 -20.29 -5.76 -0.47
C ASN A 40 -20.74 -5.72 1.01
N PRO A 41 -21.90 -6.33 1.37
CA PRO A 41 -22.41 -6.32 2.75
C PRO A 41 -21.55 -7.12 3.74
N LYS A 42 -20.63 -7.98 3.28
CA LYS A 42 -19.66 -8.71 4.10
C LYS A 42 -18.45 -7.86 4.49
N ILE A 43 -18.23 -6.74 3.81
CA ILE A 43 -17.08 -5.88 4.03
C ILE A 43 -17.52 -4.61 4.75
N ARG A 44 -17.11 -4.49 6.02
CA ARG A 44 -17.21 -3.23 6.76
C ARG A 44 -16.11 -2.29 6.28
N VAL A 45 -16.48 -1.24 5.56
CA VAL A 45 -15.53 -0.22 5.10
C VAL A 45 -15.44 0.93 6.12
N VAL A 46 -14.22 1.27 6.53
CA VAL A 46 -13.90 2.45 7.34
C VAL A 46 -13.14 3.44 6.48
N PHE A 47 -13.65 4.65 6.37
CA PHE A 47 -13.02 5.66 5.54
C PHE A 47 -12.17 6.64 6.34
N VAL A 48 -10.94 6.86 5.89
CA VAL A 48 -10.03 7.87 6.43
C VAL A 48 -10.10 9.11 5.54
N GLY A 49 -10.91 10.08 5.97
CA GLY A 49 -11.05 11.38 5.30
C GLY A 49 -10.07 12.43 5.81
N GLY A 50 -10.21 13.66 5.30
CA GLY A 50 -9.35 14.80 5.63
C GLY A 50 -9.36 15.85 4.52
N VAL A 51 -8.19 16.30 4.08
CA VAL A 51 -8.06 17.17 2.90
C VAL A 51 -7.96 16.32 1.64
N ILE A 52 -8.80 16.61 0.64
CA ILE A 52 -8.80 15.86 -0.62
C ILE A 52 -7.57 16.20 -1.48
N ASN A 53 -6.88 15.17 -1.96
CA ASN A 53 -5.97 15.22 -3.08
C ASN A 53 -6.76 15.00 -4.39
N LYS A 54 -7.06 16.09 -5.09
CA LYS A 54 -7.82 16.04 -6.36
C LYS A 54 -7.12 15.29 -7.50
N SER A 55 -5.81 15.02 -7.38
CA SER A 55 -5.04 14.32 -8.41
C SER A 55 -4.99 12.80 -8.24
N ARG A 56 -5.41 12.29 -7.07
CA ARG A 56 -5.30 10.88 -6.69
C ARG A 56 -6.57 10.31 -6.04
N ASP A 57 -7.66 11.08 -6.07
CA ASP A 57 -8.98 10.72 -5.51
C ASP A 57 -8.92 10.13 -4.09
N GLY A 58 -8.08 10.72 -3.25
CA GLY A 58 -7.90 10.30 -1.86
C GLY A 58 -7.59 11.44 -0.91
N PHE A 59 -7.34 11.11 0.34
CA PHE A 59 -7.23 12.09 1.44
C PHE A 59 -5.85 12.08 2.10
N TRP A 60 -5.40 13.28 2.48
CA TRP A 60 -4.13 13.54 3.15
C TRP A 60 -4.20 14.70 4.16
N GLY A 61 -3.06 15.14 4.68
CA GLY A 61 -2.96 16.20 5.69
C GLY A 61 -3.20 15.72 7.12
N GLY A 62 -3.06 16.65 8.07
CA GLY A 62 -3.01 16.34 9.51
C GLY A 62 -4.22 15.58 10.06
N MET A 63 -5.43 15.82 9.55
CA MET A 63 -6.64 15.08 9.97
C MET A 63 -6.59 13.61 9.57
N THR A 64 -6.20 13.35 8.32
CA THR A 64 -5.99 11.99 7.78
C THR A 64 -4.92 11.29 8.60
N LEU A 65 -3.81 11.98 8.86
CA LEU A 65 -2.68 11.44 9.60
C LEU A 65 -3.01 11.12 11.07
N ASP A 66 -3.75 11.99 11.77
CA ASP A 66 -4.19 11.73 13.15
C ASP A 66 -5.06 10.48 13.22
N LEU A 67 -6.01 10.32 12.29
CA LEU A 67 -6.85 9.14 12.24
C LEU A 67 -6.03 7.88 11.93
N ILE A 68 -5.14 7.91 10.93
CA ILE A 68 -4.21 6.80 10.63
C ILE A 68 -3.42 6.40 11.89
N SER A 69 -2.89 7.38 12.62
CA SER A 69 -2.04 7.15 13.80
C SER A 69 -2.72 6.39 14.94
N ARG A 70 -4.06 6.37 14.98
CA ARG A 70 -4.87 5.71 16.01
C ARG A 70 -5.34 4.31 15.60
N LEU A 71 -5.11 3.92 14.35
CA LEU A 71 -5.47 2.59 13.84
C LEU A 71 -4.39 1.57 14.19
N LYS A 72 -4.78 0.29 14.12
CA LYS A 72 -3.86 -0.85 14.25
C LYS A 72 -4.20 -1.93 13.22
N PRO A 73 -3.97 -1.70 11.91
CA PRO A 73 -4.26 -2.69 10.87
C PRO A 73 -3.46 -3.97 11.11
N ASP A 74 -4.08 -5.12 10.82
CA ASP A 74 -3.36 -6.40 10.84
C ASP A 74 -2.46 -6.52 9.61
N ILE A 75 -2.94 -6.01 8.47
CA ILE A 75 -2.22 -5.99 7.20
C ILE A 75 -2.47 -4.64 6.53
N ALA A 76 -1.44 -4.03 5.96
CA ALA A 76 -1.56 -2.89 5.06
C ALA A 76 -0.96 -3.22 3.69
N PHE A 77 -1.64 -2.78 2.64
CA PHE A 77 -1.11 -2.76 1.27
C PHE A 77 -0.89 -1.32 0.86
N VAL A 78 0.33 -1.03 0.41
CA VAL A 78 0.79 0.32 0.14
C VAL A 78 1.35 0.38 -1.28
N GLY A 79 0.94 1.34 -2.09
CA GLY A 79 1.48 1.50 -3.43
C GLY A 79 2.79 2.27 -3.45
N ALA A 80 3.61 2.02 -4.47
CA ALA A 80 4.83 2.77 -4.74
C ALA A 80 4.85 3.38 -6.15
N VAL A 81 5.55 4.50 -6.28
CA VAL A 81 6.00 5.03 -7.58
C VAL A 81 7.27 4.31 -8.01
N GLY A 82 8.25 4.28 -7.10
CA GLY A 82 9.54 3.61 -7.28
C GLY A 82 9.93 2.83 -6.03
N VAL A 83 10.71 1.78 -6.24
CA VAL A 83 11.41 1.03 -5.22
C VAL A 83 12.83 0.89 -5.73
N ASP A 84 13.79 1.64 -5.18
CA ASP A 84 15.19 1.39 -5.47
C ASP A 84 15.71 0.37 -4.46
N VAL A 85 15.64 -0.91 -4.87
CA VAL A 85 16.06 -2.02 -4.02
C VAL A 85 17.56 -1.92 -3.70
N LYS A 86 18.39 -1.38 -4.59
CA LYS A 86 19.84 -1.29 -4.35
C LYS A 86 20.17 -0.21 -3.32
N GLU A 87 19.40 0.88 -3.31
CA GLU A 87 19.56 2.00 -2.37
C GLU A 87 18.67 1.90 -1.12
N ASN A 88 18.03 0.74 -0.89
CA ASN A 88 17.11 0.51 0.23
C ASN A 88 15.99 1.56 0.34
N SER A 89 15.37 1.96 -0.77
CA SER A 89 14.39 3.05 -0.76
C SER A 89 13.05 2.69 -1.42
N VAL A 90 11.97 3.26 -0.87
CA VAL A 90 10.64 3.24 -1.48
C VAL A 90 10.10 4.65 -1.56
N SER A 91 9.63 5.02 -2.74
CA SER A 91 9.33 6.40 -3.07
C SER A 91 7.96 6.61 -3.71
N THR A 92 7.46 7.83 -3.51
CA THR A 92 6.29 8.40 -4.19
C THR A 92 6.67 9.76 -4.80
N TYR A 93 5.74 10.42 -5.48
CA TYR A 93 5.98 11.76 -6.03
C TYR A 93 5.65 12.89 -5.04
N ASP A 94 4.65 12.70 -4.18
CA ASP A 94 4.09 13.75 -3.33
C ASP A 94 4.46 13.52 -1.87
N ILE A 95 4.83 14.60 -1.17
CA ILE A 95 5.29 14.55 0.23
C ILE A 95 4.14 14.13 1.16
N GLU A 96 2.94 14.67 0.98
CA GLU A 96 1.79 14.37 1.84
C GLU A 96 1.31 12.92 1.65
N ASP A 97 1.38 12.43 0.41
CA ASP A 97 1.15 11.02 0.11
C ASP A 97 2.19 10.13 0.81
N GLY A 98 3.47 10.49 0.71
CA GLY A 98 4.55 9.77 1.37
C GLY A 98 4.41 9.72 2.89
N ILE A 99 4.07 10.84 3.52
CA ILE A 99 3.83 10.94 4.97
C ILE A 99 2.72 9.97 5.41
N ASN A 100 1.61 9.90 4.66
CA ASN A 100 0.54 8.97 4.98
C ASN A 100 0.94 7.51 4.79
N LYS A 101 1.62 7.18 3.69
CA LYS A 101 2.11 5.81 3.42
C LYS A 101 3.04 5.34 4.53
N ALA A 102 3.99 6.17 4.93
CA ALA A 102 4.89 5.88 6.04
C ALA A 102 4.13 5.67 7.36
N ALA A 103 3.12 6.50 7.64
CA ALA A 103 2.31 6.36 8.83
C ALA A 103 1.47 5.08 8.83
N ILE A 104 0.89 4.70 7.69
CA ILE A 104 0.14 3.45 7.50
C ILE A 104 1.05 2.25 7.79
N ILE A 105 2.26 2.25 7.23
CA ILE A 105 3.25 1.19 7.48
C ILE A 105 3.57 1.09 8.96
N ARG A 106 3.90 2.22 9.60
CA ARG A 106 4.32 2.28 11.00
C ARG A 106 3.29 1.73 11.99
N VAL A 107 1.98 1.92 11.73
CA VAL A 107 0.92 1.48 12.66
C VAL A 107 0.40 0.07 12.38
N SER A 108 0.84 -0.55 11.28
CA SER A 108 0.36 -1.86 10.83
C SER A 108 1.21 -2.99 11.38
N LYS A 109 0.60 -4.13 11.73
CA LYS A 109 1.36 -5.31 12.19
C LYS A 109 2.22 -5.91 11.07
N ARG A 110 1.69 -5.91 9.85
CA ARG A 110 2.39 -6.31 8.62
C ARG A 110 2.07 -5.30 7.53
N ALA A 111 3.05 -4.89 6.76
CA ALA A 111 2.87 -3.95 5.67
C ALA A 111 3.58 -4.45 4.42
N TYR A 112 2.88 -4.41 3.30
CA TYR A 112 3.36 -4.84 2.01
C TYR A 112 3.32 -3.69 1.02
N VAL A 113 4.38 -3.56 0.24
CA VAL A 113 4.32 -2.70 -0.94
C VAL A 113 3.84 -3.53 -2.12
N VAL A 114 2.82 -3.04 -2.83
CA VAL A 114 2.29 -3.67 -4.04
C VAL A 114 2.71 -2.83 -5.24
N ALA A 115 3.52 -3.41 -6.11
CA ALA A 115 4.11 -2.70 -7.25
C ALA A 115 4.45 -3.66 -8.38
N GLU A 116 4.34 -3.20 -9.62
CA GLU A 116 4.86 -3.93 -10.78
C GLU A 116 6.37 -4.14 -10.63
N ALA A 117 6.89 -5.29 -11.04
CA ALA A 117 8.31 -5.66 -10.89
C ALA A 117 9.26 -4.63 -11.51
N ARG A 118 8.85 -3.97 -12.61
CA ARG A 118 9.64 -2.91 -13.25
C ARG A 118 9.91 -1.70 -12.34
N LYS A 119 9.10 -1.49 -11.30
CA LYS A 119 9.27 -0.38 -10.34
C LYS A 119 10.38 -0.65 -9.32
N LEU A 120 10.87 -1.89 -9.21
CA LEU A 120 11.96 -2.29 -8.29
C LEU A 120 13.37 -1.84 -8.74
N SER A 121 13.43 -1.02 -9.78
CA SER A 121 14.66 -0.36 -10.24
C SER A 121 14.32 1.04 -10.73
N SER A 122 13.35 1.68 -10.09
CA SER A 122 12.86 3.03 -10.41
C SER A 122 12.77 3.86 -9.13
N ASP A 123 12.76 5.18 -9.30
CA ASP A 123 12.63 6.12 -8.19
C ASP A 123 11.50 7.13 -8.42
N GLY A 124 11.16 7.85 -7.37
CA GLY A 124 10.21 8.93 -7.28
C GLY A 124 10.87 10.19 -6.72
N ASN A 125 10.06 11.14 -6.24
CA ASN A 125 10.58 12.41 -5.74
C ASN A 125 10.71 12.45 -4.21
N TYR A 126 10.12 11.48 -3.50
CA TYR A 126 10.07 11.46 -2.05
C TYR A 126 10.16 10.02 -1.52
N ASN A 127 11.24 9.72 -0.81
CA ASN A 127 11.45 8.45 -0.12
C ASN A 127 10.64 8.45 1.19
N TYR A 128 9.66 7.55 1.30
CA TYR A 128 8.77 7.51 2.46
C TYR A 128 9.12 6.40 3.46
N VAL A 129 9.78 5.32 3.01
CA VAL A 129 10.32 4.26 3.88
C VAL A 129 11.54 3.59 3.24
N THR A 130 12.24 2.80 4.03
CA THR A 130 13.22 1.80 3.58
C THR A 130 12.58 0.42 3.47
N LEU A 131 13.18 -0.48 2.68
CA LEU A 131 12.64 -1.82 2.46
C LEU A 131 12.57 -2.62 3.75
N ASP A 132 13.59 -2.51 4.62
CA ASP A 132 13.69 -3.24 5.89
C ASP A 132 12.53 -2.95 6.90
N THR A 133 11.70 -1.94 6.63
CA THR A 133 10.48 -1.68 7.40
C THR A 133 9.26 -2.48 6.92
N LEU A 134 9.36 -3.16 5.78
CA LEU A 134 8.27 -3.89 5.13
C LEU A 134 8.27 -5.37 5.50
N SER A 135 7.09 -5.97 5.48
CA SER A 135 6.90 -7.42 5.60
C SER A 135 7.07 -8.17 4.28
N GLY A 136 7.19 -7.46 3.15
CA GLY A 136 7.35 -8.04 1.83
C GLY A 136 6.98 -7.08 0.70
N LEU A 137 7.41 -7.44 -0.52
CA LEU A 137 7.01 -6.80 -1.77
C LEU A 137 6.11 -7.76 -2.55
N ILE A 138 4.97 -7.28 -3.04
CA ILE A 138 4.08 -8.05 -3.91
C ILE A 138 4.23 -7.52 -5.33
N THR A 139 4.65 -8.39 -6.26
CA THR A 139 4.92 -8.03 -7.65
C THR A 139 4.12 -8.87 -8.64
N ASP A 140 3.80 -8.28 -9.79
CA ASP A 140 3.07 -8.92 -10.89
C ASP A 140 3.88 -10.01 -11.61
N SER A 141 5.20 -9.93 -11.55
CA SER A 141 6.14 -10.87 -12.15
C SER A 141 7.40 -10.98 -11.30
N ARG A 142 8.23 -12.00 -11.56
CA ARG A 142 9.49 -12.18 -10.83
C ARG A 142 10.52 -11.15 -11.29
N PRO A 143 11.10 -10.34 -10.37
CA PRO A 143 12.18 -9.42 -10.72
C PRO A 143 13.47 -10.14 -11.10
N ALA A 144 14.48 -9.36 -11.52
CA ALA A 144 15.81 -9.88 -11.76
C ALA A 144 16.40 -10.54 -10.50
N ALA A 145 17.27 -11.54 -10.69
CA ALA A 145 17.79 -12.35 -9.58
C ALA A 145 18.62 -11.51 -8.58
N ASP A 146 19.36 -10.51 -9.06
CA ASP A 146 20.11 -9.59 -8.21
C ASP A 146 19.17 -8.75 -7.33
N ILE A 147 18.07 -8.25 -7.89
CA ILE A 147 17.03 -7.54 -7.15
C ILE A 147 16.38 -8.43 -6.09
N CYS A 148 16.09 -9.69 -6.42
CA CYS A 148 15.54 -10.65 -5.45
C CYS A 148 16.52 -10.89 -4.29
N GLN A 149 17.81 -11.10 -4.59
CA GLN A 149 18.83 -11.33 -3.58
C GLN A 149 18.99 -10.12 -2.67
N THR A 150 19.05 -8.91 -3.23
CA THR A 150 19.21 -7.69 -2.43
C THR A 150 17.99 -7.43 -1.53
N ALA A 151 16.76 -7.73 -2.00
CA ALA A 151 15.58 -7.65 -1.14
C ALA A 151 15.64 -8.67 0.03
N GLU A 152 16.08 -9.90 -0.25
CA GLU A 152 16.29 -10.94 0.77
C GLU A 152 17.36 -10.54 1.79
N ASP A 153 18.44 -9.87 1.35
CA ASP A 153 19.49 -9.35 2.24
C ASP A 153 18.94 -8.29 3.24
N TYR A 154 17.87 -7.57 2.88
CA TYR A 154 17.12 -6.69 3.78
C TYR A 154 16.05 -7.41 4.61
N GLY A 155 15.91 -8.72 4.47
CA GLY A 155 14.87 -9.52 5.13
C GLY A 155 13.47 -9.34 4.54
N VAL A 156 13.38 -8.93 3.27
CA VAL A 156 12.12 -8.64 2.59
C VAL A 156 11.83 -9.66 1.51
N ASP A 157 10.77 -10.43 1.71
CA ASP A 157 10.33 -11.43 0.75
C ASP A 157 9.66 -10.79 -0.47
N ILE A 158 9.98 -11.29 -1.66
CA ILE A 158 9.24 -10.98 -2.90
C ILE A 158 8.17 -12.05 -3.10
N ILE A 159 6.92 -11.62 -3.09
CA ILE A 159 5.72 -12.46 -3.15
C ILE A 159 5.09 -12.28 -4.53
N LEU A 160 4.84 -13.40 -5.21
CA LEU A 160 4.08 -13.42 -6.46
C LEU A 160 2.62 -13.80 -6.18
N PRO A 161 1.64 -13.19 -6.86
CA PRO A 161 0.25 -13.63 -6.78
C PRO A 161 0.13 -15.06 -7.32
N GLN A 162 -0.61 -15.89 -6.60
CA GLN A 162 -1.04 -17.18 -7.12
C GLN A 162 -2.24 -16.89 -8.05
N ILE A 163 -2.04 -17.11 -9.34
CA ILE A 163 -3.11 -17.06 -10.33
C ILE A 163 -3.56 -18.51 -10.53
N ASP A 164 -4.71 -18.86 -9.96
CA ASP A 164 -5.44 -20.10 -10.26
C ASP A 164 -6.23 -19.96 -11.58
#